data_AF-A0A8C0KLT6-F1
#
_entry.id   AF-A0A8C0KLT6-F1
#
_cell.length_a   1.000
_cell.length_b   1.000
_cell.length_c   1.000
_cell.angle_alpha   90.00
_cell.angle_beta   90.00
_cell.angle_gamma   90.00
#
_symmetry.space_group_name_H-M   'P 1'
#
loop_
_entity.id
_entity.type
_entity.pdbx_description
1 polymer ?
#
loop_
_entity_poly.entity_id
_entity_poly.type
_entity_poly.pdbx_seq_one_letter_code
_entity_poly.pdbx_strand_id
1 'polypeptide(L)'
;MNAPPAFESFLLFEGEKKITINKDTKVPNACLFTINKEDHTLGNIIKSQLLKDPQVLFAGYKVPHPLEHKIIIRVQTTPDYSPQEAFTNAITDLISELSLLEERFRVRSRAARGVCMLASMARAVLMPTPTTPG
;
A
#
# COMPACT_ATOMS: atom_id res chain seq x y z
N MET A 1 -4.95 -31.49 13.89
CA MET A 1 -4.48 -30.15 14.30
C MET A 1 -5.52 -29.16 13.78
N ASN A 2 -6.16 -28.35 14.63
CA ASN A 2 -7.30 -27.48 14.25
C ASN A 2 -6.86 -26.10 13.70
N ALA A 3 -5.64 -26.01 13.17
CA ALA A 3 -5.16 -24.77 12.58
C ALA A 3 -5.59 -24.73 11.11
N PRO A 4 -6.22 -23.63 10.66
CA PRO A 4 -6.46 -23.44 9.23
C PRO A 4 -5.13 -23.37 8.47
N PRO A 5 -5.07 -23.86 7.23
CA PRO A 5 -3.87 -23.76 6.42
C PRO A 5 -3.54 -22.30 6.09
N ALA A 6 -2.23 -21.98 6.02
CA ALA A 6 -1.75 -20.60 5.86
C ALA A 6 -2.25 -19.92 4.56
N PHE A 7 -2.55 -20.68 3.52
CA PHE A 7 -3.00 -20.15 2.22
C PHE A 7 -4.41 -19.58 2.26
N GLU A 8 -5.22 -19.92 3.26
CA GLU A 8 -6.59 -19.39 3.40
C GLU A 8 -6.61 -17.90 3.71
N SER A 9 -5.47 -17.31 4.08
CA SER A 9 -5.36 -15.89 4.38
C SER A 9 -5.46 -15.00 3.13
N PHE A 10 -4.95 -15.47 1.98
CA PHE A 10 -4.88 -14.68 0.75
C PHE A 10 -5.61 -15.31 -0.45
N LEU A 11 -5.83 -16.64 -0.46
CA LEU A 11 -6.59 -17.29 -1.52
C LEU A 11 -8.09 -17.14 -1.31
N LEU A 12 -8.78 -16.74 -2.37
CA LEU A 12 -10.25 -16.78 -2.44
C LEU A 12 -10.70 -18.20 -2.76
N PHE A 13 -11.72 -18.67 -2.05
CA PHE A 13 -12.35 -19.95 -2.37
C PHE A 13 -13.28 -19.83 -3.58
N GLU A 14 -13.61 -20.97 -4.20
CA GLU A 14 -14.54 -21.00 -5.33
C GLU A 14 -15.89 -20.40 -4.94
N GLY A 15 -16.29 -19.30 -5.60
CA GLY A 15 -17.53 -18.57 -5.34
C GLY A 15 -17.38 -17.31 -4.47
N GLU A 16 -16.22 -17.07 -3.85
CA GLU A 16 -15.97 -15.84 -3.10
C GLU A 16 -15.59 -14.66 -4.02
N LYS A 17 -16.29 -13.53 -3.86
CA LYS A 17 -15.92 -12.27 -4.54
C LYS A 17 -14.88 -11.54 -3.71
N LYS A 18 -13.86 -10.96 -4.36
CA LYS A 18 -12.84 -10.14 -3.67
C LYS A 18 -13.45 -8.92 -3.00
N ILE A 19 -14.34 -8.22 -3.71
CA ILE A 19 -14.94 -6.96 -3.25
C ILE A 19 -16.47 -7.07 -3.36
N THR A 20 -17.16 -6.67 -2.31
CA THR A 20 -18.62 -6.50 -2.28
C THR A 20 -18.95 -5.07 -1.88
N ILE A 21 -19.80 -4.41 -2.66
CA ILE A 21 -20.20 -3.01 -2.45
C ILE A 21 -21.63 -3.00 -1.92
N ASN A 22 -21.83 -2.43 -0.73
CA ASN A 22 -23.13 -2.23 -0.13
C ASN A 22 -23.35 -0.75 0.11
N LYS A 23 -24.44 -0.18 -0.40
CA LYS A 23 -24.81 1.21 -0.11
C LYS A 23 -25.40 1.28 1.29
N ASP A 24 -24.98 2.25 2.10
CA ASP A 24 -25.53 2.45 3.43
C ASP A 24 -26.90 3.13 3.30
N THR A 25 -27.89 2.65 4.05
CA THR A 25 -29.25 3.22 4.07
C THR A 25 -29.42 4.26 5.18
N LYS A 26 -28.46 4.36 6.11
CA LYS A 26 -28.57 5.24 7.29
C LYS A 26 -28.09 6.66 7.04
N VAL A 27 -27.20 6.86 6.08
CA VAL A 27 -26.59 8.17 5.77
C VAL A 27 -26.55 8.36 4.26
N PRO A 28 -26.84 9.59 3.76
CA PRO A 28 -26.75 9.89 2.34
C PRO A 28 -25.29 9.80 1.86
N ASN A 29 -25.10 9.37 0.61
CA ASN A 29 -23.80 9.21 -0.05
C ASN A 29 -22.75 8.41 0.74
N ALA A 30 -23.21 7.42 1.51
CA ALA A 30 -22.33 6.48 2.21
C ALA A 30 -22.32 5.10 1.54
N CYS A 31 -21.12 4.53 1.40
CA CYS A 31 -20.90 3.19 0.87
C CYS A 31 -20.00 2.37 1.81
N LEU A 32 -20.32 1.09 1.90
CA LEU A 32 -19.56 0.07 2.62
C LEU A 32 -18.94 -0.89 1.59
N PHE A 33 -17.61 -0.90 1.54
CA PHE A 33 -16.82 -1.81 0.74
C PHE A 33 -16.32 -2.94 1.63
N THR A 34 -16.78 -4.16 1.37
CA THR A 34 -16.29 -5.36 2.05
C THR A 34 -15.25 -6.03 1.15
N ILE A 35 -14.02 -6.14 1.63
CA ILE A 35 -12.92 -6.77 0.89
C ILE A 35 -12.50 -8.04 1.63
N ASN A 36 -12.53 -9.15 0.91
CA ASN A 36 -12.18 -10.46 1.42
C ASN A 36 -10.69 -10.75 1.18
N LYS A 37 -10.09 -11.53 2.08
CA LYS A 37 -8.70 -11.97 2.04
C LYS A 37 -7.73 -10.78 2.00
N GLU A 38 -7.98 -9.79 2.84
CA GLU A 38 -7.17 -8.58 2.99
C GLU A 38 -7.10 -8.18 4.46
N ASP A 39 -6.01 -7.48 4.81
CA ASP A 39 -5.69 -7.10 6.18
C ASP A 39 -5.59 -5.58 6.35
N HIS A 40 -5.15 -5.16 7.54
CA HIS A 40 -4.90 -3.77 7.91
C HIS A 40 -3.89 -3.04 6.99
N THR A 41 -3.02 -3.79 6.31
CA THR A 41 -2.04 -3.24 5.35
C THR A 41 -2.74 -2.44 4.25
N LEU A 42 -3.71 -3.04 3.58
CA LEU A 42 -4.48 -2.41 2.52
C LEU A 42 -5.49 -1.41 3.09
N GLY A 43 -6.19 -1.78 4.17
CA GLY A 43 -7.20 -0.93 4.80
C GLY A 43 -6.64 0.42 5.30
N ASN A 44 -5.46 0.41 5.92
CA ASN A 44 -4.86 1.63 6.49
C ASN A 44 -4.36 2.60 5.42
N ILE A 45 -3.74 2.08 4.36
CA ILE A 45 -3.21 2.92 3.29
C ILE A 45 -4.36 3.59 2.53
N ILE A 46 -5.40 2.82 2.15
CA ILE A 46 -6.57 3.36 1.45
C ILE A 46 -7.30 4.39 2.32
N LYS A 47 -7.50 4.11 3.61
CA LYS A 47 -8.07 5.10 4.54
C LYS A 47 -7.26 6.39 4.53
N SER A 48 -5.94 6.29 4.62
CA SER A 48 -5.07 7.46 4.66
C SER A 48 -5.16 8.28 3.37
N GLN A 49 -5.26 7.62 2.21
CA GLN A 49 -5.43 8.29 0.93
C GLN A 49 -6.79 8.97 0.81
N LEU A 50 -7.87 8.29 1.21
CA LEU A 50 -9.23 8.87 1.19
C LEU A 50 -9.36 10.09 2.11
N LEU A 51 -8.65 10.12 3.23
CA LEU A 51 -8.63 11.29 4.14
C LEU A 51 -7.84 12.49 3.58
N LYS A 52 -7.05 12.31 2.52
CA LYS A 52 -6.39 13.44 1.82
C LYS A 52 -7.38 14.22 0.95
N ASP A 53 -8.48 13.60 0.53
CA ASP A 53 -9.47 14.22 -0.35
C ASP A 53 -10.47 15.07 0.47
N PRO A 54 -10.58 16.39 0.23
CA PRO A 54 -11.53 17.26 0.94
C PRO A 54 -13.01 16.95 0.65
N GLN A 55 -13.31 16.23 -0.43
CA GLN A 55 -14.68 15.82 -0.78
C GLN A 55 -15.16 14.60 0.03
N VAL A 56 -14.25 13.93 0.73
CA VAL A 56 -14.55 12.80 1.62
C VAL A 56 -14.85 13.32 3.02
N LEU A 57 -16.09 13.16 3.45
CA LEU A 57 -16.55 13.57 4.79
C LEU A 57 -16.14 12.56 5.86
N PHE A 58 -16.13 11.27 5.51
CA PHE A 58 -15.76 10.20 6.43
C PHE A 58 -15.10 9.05 5.68
N ALA A 59 -13.96 8.59 6.19
CA ALA A 59 -13.31 7.36 5.75
C ALA A 59 -12.81 6.58 6.96
N GLY A 60 -13.22 5.31 7.06
CA GLY A 60 -12.78 4.43 8.14
C GLY A 60 -12.84 2.97 7.69
N TYR A 61 -12.02 2.13 8.32
CA TYR A 61 -12.07 0.69 8.09
C TYR A 61 -12.09 -0.06 9.41
N LYS A 62 -12.65 -1.26 9.39
CA LYS A 62 -12.65 -2.18 10.53
C LYS A 62 -12.46 -3.61 10.05
N VAL A 63 -11.81 -4.40 10.88
CA VAL A 63 -11.77 -5.86 10.77
C VAL A 63 -12.84 -6.40 11.71
N PRO A 64 -13.83 -7.18 11.21
CA PRO A 64 -14.92 -7.68 12.04
C PRO A 64 -14.42 -8.70 13.07
N HIS A 65 -13.44 -9.53 12.69
CA HIS A 65 -12.84 -10.51 13.57
C HIS A 65 -11.38 -10.80 13.15
N PRO A 66 -10.40 -10.83 14.07
CA PRO A 66 -8.98 -11.02 13.71
C PRO A 66 -8.65 -12.36 13.03
N LEU A 67 -9.45 -13.39 13.27
CA LEU A 67 -9.28 -14.72 12.63
C LEU A 67 -9.88 -14.78 11.23
N GLU A 68 -10.67 -13.77 10.83
CA GLU A 68 -11.20 -13.65 9.48
C GLU A 68 -10.42 -12.59 8.72
N HIS A 69 -9.80 -12.99 7.62
CA HIS A 69 -9.15 -12.06 6.70
C HIS A 69 -10.22 -11.33 5.88
N LYS A 70 -10.90 -10.36 6.50
CA LYS A 70 -11.92 -9.51 5.87
C LYS A 70 -11.80 -8.11 6.43
N ILE A 71 -11.84 -7.12 5.56
CA ILE A 71 -11.91 -5.71 5.95
C ILE A 71 -13.22 -5.09 5.44
N ILE A 72 -13.77 -4.18 6.22
CA ILE A 72 -14.95 -3.41 5.86
C ILE A 72 -14.53 -1.93 5.90
N ILE A 73 -14.53 -1.29 4.73
CA ILE A 73 -14.22 0.12 4.57
C ILE A 73 -15.54 0.87 4.39
N ARG A 74 -15.74 1.91 5.20
CA ARG A 74 -16.87 2.82 5.10
C ARG A 74 -16.38 4.17 4.59
N VAL A 75 -17.00 4.64 3.52
CA VAL A 75 -16.69 5.93 2.90
C VAL A 75 -17.97 6.74 2.78
N GLN A 76 -17.89 8.02 3.13
CA GLN A 76 -18.94 9.00 2.95
C GLN A 76 -18.36 10.21 2.24
N THR A 77 -19.04 10.64 1.19
CA THR A 77 -18.65 11.80 0.37
C THR A 77 -19.71 12.88 0.41
N THR A 78 -19.39 14.04 -0.15
CA THR A 78 -20.36 15.09 -0.48
C THR A 78 -21.45 14.56 -1.44
N PRO A 79 -22.64 15.18 -1.45
CA PRO A 79 -23.75 14.75 -2.32
C PRO A 79 -23.41 14.77 -3.81
N ASP A 80 -22.54 15.69 -4.23
CA ASP A 80 -22.13 15.88 -5.63
C ASP A 80 -21.06 14.89 -6.10
N TYR A 81 -20.52 14.07 -5.18
CA TYR A 81 -19.41 13.17 -5.47
C TYR A 81 -19.72 11.72 -5.07
N SER A 82 -19.45 10.77 -5.95
CA SER A 82 -19.72 9.36 -5.69
C SER A 82 -18.63 8.75 -4.81
N PRO A 83 -18.97 8.01 -3.74
CA PRO A 83 -17.98 7.33 -2.92
C PRO A 83 -17.22 6.22 -3.68
N GLN A 84 -17.77 5.73 -4.80
CA GLN A 84 -17.08 4.78 -5.67
C GLN A 84 -15.98 5.47 -6.50
N GLU A 85 -16.24 6.69 -6.95
CA GLU A 85 -15.26 7.51 -7.67
C GLU A 85 -14.14 7.94 -6.72
N ALA A 86 -14.48 8.39 -5.50
CA ALA A 86 -13.50 8.69 -4.45
C ALA A 86 -12.55 7.53 -4.19
N PHE A 87 -13.10 6.32 -4.11
CA PHE A 87 -12.32 5.10 -3.90
C PHE A 87 -11.41 4.77 -5.08
N THR A 88 -11.90 4.94 -6.31
CA THR A 88 -11.13 4.68 -7.53
C THR A 88 -9.98 5.68 -7.66
N ASN A 89 -10.27 6.97 -7.45
CA ASN A 89 -9.30 8.06 -7.50
C ASN A 89 -8.20 7.88 -6.44
N ALA A 90 -8.58 7.52 -5.22
CA ALA A 90 -7.60 7.21 -4.16
C ALA A 90 -6.68 6.06 -4.57
N ILE A 91 -7.18 5.01 -5.22
CA ILE A 91 -6.35 3.88 -5.68
C ILE A 91 -5.40 4.33 -6.80
N THR A 92 -5.88 5.10 -7.78
CA THR A 92 -5.04 5.56 -8.89
C THR A 92 -3.92 6.49 -8.42
N ASP A 93 -4.21 7.36 -7.46
CA ASP A 93 -3.23 8.24 -6.85
C ASP A 93 -2.17 7.43 -6.09
N LEU A 94 -2.62 6.43 -5.31
CA LEU A 94 -1.72 5.56 -4.56
C LEU A 94 -0.77 4.77 -5.48
N ILE A 95 -1.28 4.22 -6.59
CA ILE A 95 -0.47 3.51 -7.59
C ILE A 95 0.57 4.46 -8.18
N SER A 96 0.18 5.70 -8.45
CA SER A 96 1.08 6.73 -8.99
C SER A 96 2.17 7.12 -7.99
N GLU A 97 1.82 7.31 -6.70
CA GLU A 97 2.77 7.59 -5.62
C GLU A 97 3.80 6.46 -5.47
N LEU A 98 3.34 5.20 -5.49
CA LEU A 98 4.21 4.02 -5.38
C LEU A 98 5.14 3.86 -6.59
N SER A 99 4.63 4.13 -7.80
CA SER A 99 5.44 4.06 -9.03
C SER A 99 6.56 5.09 -9.02
N LEU A 100 6.26 6.32 -8.59
CA LEU A 100 7.27 7.38 -8.44
C LEU A 100 8.30 7.04 -7.36
N LEU A 101 7.86 6.44 -6.25
CA LEU A 101 8.74 5.98 -5.19
C LEU A 101 9.70 4.89 -5.69
N GLU A 102 9.19 3.90 -6.42
CA GLU A 102 10.00 2.83 -7.01
C GLU A 102 11.06 3.38 -7.96
N GLU A 103 10.69 4.29 -8.85
CA GLU A 103 11.62 4.92 -9.79
C GLU A 103 12.73 5.68 -9.07
N ARG A 104 12.37 6.56 -8.12
CA ARG A 104 13.33 7.34 -7.33
C ARG A 104 14.25 6.43 -6.51
N PHE A 105 13.67 5.39 -5.91
CA PHE A 105 14.43 4.40 -5.15
C PHE A 105 15.42 3.64 -6.03
N ARG A 106 15.01 3.27 -7.25
CA ARG A 106 15.85 2.57 -8.23
C ARG A 106 17.01 3.45 -8.70
N VAL A 107 16.75 4.72 -9.02
CA VAL A 107 17.78 5.69 -9.41
C VAL A 107 18.79 5.87 -8.28
N ARG A 108 18.32 6.10 -7.05
CA ARG A 108 19.20 6.31 -5.88
C ARG A 108 19.98 5.05 -5.52
N SER A 109 19.36 3.87 -5.62
CA SER A 109 20.02 2.59 -5.37
C SER A 109 21.14 2.30 -6.37
N ARG A 110 20.99 2.71 -7.64
CA ARG A 110 22.04 2.61 -8.65
C ARG A 110 23.16 3.63 -8.40
N ALA A 111 22.81 4.88 -8.08
CA ALA A 111 23.78 5.90 -7.72
C ALA A 111 24.61 5.51 -6.49
N ALA A 112 23.98 4.94 -5.46
CA ALA A 112 24.66 4.46 -4.25
C ALA A 112 25.66 3.32 -4.56
N ARG A 113 25.32 2.39 -5.47
CA ARG A 113 26.25 1.35 -5.93
C ARG A 113 27.43 1.93 -6.71
N GLY A 114 27.20 2.94 -7.54
CA GLY A 114 28.26 3.64 -8.29
C GLY A 114 29.23 4.40 -7.38
N VAL A 115 28.71 5.11 -6.37
CA VAL A 115 29.54 5.81 -5.37
C VAL A 115 30.34 4.83 -4.51
N CYS A 116 29.79 3.65 -4.18
CA CYS A 116 30.52 2.62 -3.44
C CYS A 116 31.69 2.04 -4.25
N MET A 117 31.54 1.85 -5.57
CA MET A 117 32.66 1.40 -6.42
C MET A 117 33.75 2.47 -6.54
N LEU A 118 33.38 3.73 -6.77
CA LEU A 118 34.35 4.84 -6.81
C LEU A 118 35.08 5.03 -5.47
N ALA A 119 34.37 4.89 -4.34
CA ALA A 119 34.98 4.92 -3.01
C ALA A 119 35.93 3.72 -2.78
N SER A 120 35.62 2.53 -3.32
CA SER A 120 36.55 1.38 -3.25
C SER A 120 37.77 1.54 -4.15
N MET A 121 37.65 2.15 -5.33
CA MET A 121 38.79 2.39 -6.23
C MET A 121 39.68 3.53 -5.75
N ALA A 122 39.12 4.62 -5.21
CA ALA A 122 39.90 5.72 -4.65
C ALA A 122 40.76 5.30 -3.45
N ARG A 123 40.35 4.25 -2.72
CA ARG A 123 41.12 3.68 -1.60
C ARG A 123 42.30 2.80 -2.06
N ALA A 124 42.26 2.29 -3.30
CA ALA A 124 43.34 1.48 -3.87
C ALA A 124 44.49 2.33 -4.46
N VAL A 125 44.23 3.56 -4.88
CA VAL A 125 45.24 4.45 -5.50
C VAL A 125 46.09 5.22 -4.48
N LEU A 126 45.62 5.34 -3.23
CA LEU A 126 46.30 6.06 -2.14
C LEU A 126 47.13 5.16 -1.20
N MET A 127 47.40 3.91 -1.59
CA MET A 127 48.39 3.11 -0.86
C MET A 127 49.81 3.53 -1.28
N PRO A 128 50.65 4.04 -0.36
CA PRO A 128 52.03 4.36 -0.69
C PRO A 128 52.75 3.08 -1.11
N THR A 129 53.41 3.13 -2.27
CA THR A 129 54.27 2.03 -2.72
C THR A 129 55.31 1.73 -1.62
N PRO A 130 55.54 0.45 -1.28
CA PRO A 130 56.57 0.12 -0.31
C PRO A 130 57.92 0.53 -0.88
N THR A 131 58.53 1.54 -0.28
CA THR A 131 59.92 1.90 -0.53
C THR A 131 60.79 0.75 -0.02
N THR A 132 61.34 -0.03 -0.94
CA THR A 132 62.29 -1.11 -0.67
C THR A 132 63.56 -0.50 -0.07
N PRO A 133 63.98 -0.86 1.16
CA PRO A 133 65.27 -0.45 1.67
C PRO A 133 66.36 -1.45 1.25
N GLY A 134 67.46 -0.87 0.74
CA GLY A 134 68.84 -1.35 0.60
C GLY A 134 69.16 -2.83 0.76
#